data_AF-A0A2M6XUF3-F1
#
_entry.id   AF-A0A2M6XUF3-F1
#
_cell.length_a   1.000
_cell.length_b   1.000
_cell.length_c   1.000
_cell.angle_alpha   90.00
_cell.angle_beta   90.00
_cell.angle_gamma   90.00
#
_symmetry.space_group_name_H-M   'P 1'
#
loop_
_entity.id
_entity.type
_entity.pdbx_description
1 polymer ?
#
loop_
_entity_poly.entity_id
_entity_poly.type
_entity_poly.pdbx_seq_one_letter_code
_entity_poly.pdbx_strand_id
1 'polypeptide(L)' 'MADKLSDTNKKQLNSRKVEWVELRSDGGFRRFEMVLDHLKIPHERLPETIDKKLDSAFKVIFK' A
#
# COMPACT_ATOMS: atom_id res chain seq x y z
N MET A 1 7.52 2.62 16.53
CA MET A 1 6.50 1.63 16.13
C MET A 1 6.84 1.20 14.71
N ALA A 2 6.91 -0.11 14.45
CA ALA A 2 7.48 -0.70 13.23
C ALA A 2 6.63 -0.49 11.96
N ASP A 3 5.42 0.04 12.10
CA ASP A 3 4.42 0.12 11.03
C ASP A 3 4.42 1.47 10.27
N LYS A 4 5.34 2.38 10.64
CA LYS A 4 5.54 3.67 9.97
C LYS A 4 7.01 3.86 9.61
N LEU A 5 7.25 4.25 8.36
CA LEU A 5 8.56 4.72 7.90
C LEU A 5 8.72 6.18 8.31
N SER A 6 9.85 6.52 8.91
CA SER A 6 10.20 7.93 9.12
C SER A 6 10.34 8.66 7.78
N ASP A 7 10.13 9.97 7.76
CA ASP A 7 10.29 10.77 6.54
C ASP A 7 11.72 10.67 5.97
N THR A 8 12.72 10.52 6.84
CA THR A 8 14.11 10.27 6.46
C THR A 8 14.24 8.95 5.69
N ASN A 9 13.63 7.86 6.20
CA ASN A 9 13.67 6.57 5.52
C ASN A 9 12.95 6.64 4.16
N LYS A 10 11.78 7.29 4.09
CA LYS A 10 11.05 7.49 2.82
C LYS A 10 11.91 8.21 1.77
N LYS A 11 12.60 9.28 2.18
CA LYS A 11 13.52 10.02 1.30
C LYS A 11 14.70 9.17 0.83
N GLN A 12 15.30 8.38 1.72
CA GLN A 12 16.41 7.49 1.39
C GLN A 12 16.00 6.33 0.46
N LEU A 13 14.80 5.77 0.66
CA LEU A 13 14.27 4.72 -0.21
C LEU A 13 13.96 5.27 -1.60
N ASN A 14 13.33 6.45 -1.67
CA ASN A 14 13.09 7.15 -2.93
C ASN A 14 14.40 7.44 -3.69
N SER A 15 15.46 7.90 -3.01
CA SER A 15 16.75 8.17 -3.66
C SER A 15 17.44 6.90 -4.16
N ARG A 16 17.19 5.76 -3.52
CA ARG A 16 17.68 4.43 -3.93
C ARG A 16 16.77 3.74 -4.95
N LYS A 17 15.67 4.38 -5.38
CA LYS A 17 14.63 3.77 -6.22
C LYS A 17 14.08 2.46 -5.63
N VAL A 18 14.04 2.38 -4.30
CA VAL A 18 13.44 1.25 -3.59
C VAL A 18 12.00 1.60 -3.29
N GLU A 19 11.10 0.76 -3.81
CA GLU A 19 9.67 0.90 -3.59
C GLU A 19 9.32 0.60 -2.12
N TRP A 20 8.37 1.36 -1.58
CA TRP A 20 7.92 1.22 -0.21
C TRP A 20 6.43 1.52 -0.09
N VAL A 21 5.79 0.85 0.86
CA VAL A 21 4.38 1.01 1.19
C VAL A 21 4.25 1.17 2.70
N GLU A 22 3.41 2.11 3.12
CA GLU A 22 3.05 2.33 4.53
C GLU A 22 1.54 2.12 4.67
N LEU A 23 1.11 0.96 5.17
CA LEU A 23 -0.33 0.63 5.20
C LEU A 23 -1.11 1.45 6.24
N ARG A 24 -0.44 2.01 7.25
CA ARG A 24 -1.04 2.80 8.33
C ARG A 24 -1.00 4.32 8.08
N SER A 25 -0.82 4.76 6.84
CA SER A 25 -0.99 6.14 6.43
C SER A 25 -2.30 6.33 5.67
N ASP A 26 -2.84 7.55 5.69
CA ASP A 26 -3.97 7.90 4.84
C ASP A 26 -3.62 7.62 3.37
N GLY A 27 -4.49 6.88 2.68
CA GLY A 27 -4.25 6.40 1.31
C GLY A 27 -3.03 5.48 1.12
N GLY A 28 -2.40 5.00 2.20
CA GLY A 28 -1.14 4.25 2.13
C GLY A 28 -1.20 2.96 1.33
N PHE A 29 -2.35 2.27 1.38
CA PHE A 29 -2.62 1.10 0.54
C PHE A 29 -2.67 1.42 -0.96
N ARG A 30 -3.05 2.65 -1.36
CA ARG A 30 -3.07 3.07 -2.79
C ARG A 30 -1.66 3.14 -3.37
N ARG A 31 -0.64 3.28 -2.52
CA ARG A 31 0.75 3.23 -2.96
C ARG A 31 1.13 1.88 -3.57
N PHE A 32 0.43 0.79 -3.23
CA PHE A 32 0.63 -0.49 -3.91
C PHE A 32 0.40 -0.40 -5.41
N GLU A 33 -0.64 0.33 -5.84
CA GLU A 33 -0.95 0.53 -7.27
C GLU A 33 0.24 1.19 -7.99
N MET A 34 0.76 2.28 -7.41
CA MET A 34 1.94 2.98 -7.96
C MET A 34 3.18 2.09 -8.04
N VAL A 35 3.41 1.24 -7.03
CA VAL A 35 4.53 0.30 -7.02
C VAL A 35 4.39 -0.74 -8.14
N LEU A 36 3.18 -1.27 -8.34
CA LEU A 36 2.90 -2.24 -9.40
C LEU A 36 3.06 -1.61 -10.79
N ASP A 37 2.62 -0.37 -10.98
CA ASP A 37 2.86 0.42 -12.20
C ASP A 37 4.37 0.58 -12.48
N HIS A 38 5.15 1.01 -11.49
CA HIS A 38 6.60 1.18 -11.62
C HIS A 38 7.32 -0.12 -11.97
N LEU A 39 6.89 -1.23 -11.36
CA LEU A 39 7.42 -2.58 -11.64
C LEU A 39 6.86 -3.20 -12.92
N LYS A 40 5.95 -2.51 -13.62
CA LYS A 40 5.24 -3.00 -14.82
C LYS A 40 4.53 -4.34 -14.59
N ILE A 41 3.99 -4.52 -13.40
CA ILE A 41 3.20 -5.70 -13.03
C ILE A 41 1.74 -5.41 -13.38
N PRO A 42 1.11 -6.19 -14.28
CA PRO A 42 -0.31 -6.02 -14.61
C PRO A 42 -1.17 -6.15 -13.35
N HIS A 43 -2.07 -5.17 -13.16
CA HIS A 43 -3.01 -5.14 -12.05
C HIS A 43 -4.26 -4.39 -12.46
N GLU A 44 -5.33 -4.58 -11.69
CA GLU A 44 -6.57 -3.82 -11.85
C GLU A 44 -6.59 -2.64 -10.89
N ARG A 45 -7.19 -1.55 -11.34
CA ARG A 45 -7.39 -0.36 -10.53
C ARG A 45 -8.24 -0.70 -9.30
N LEU A 46 -7.76 -0.29 -8.13
CA LEU A 46 -8.49 -0.50 -6.88
C LEU A 46 -9.81 0.29 -6.93
N PRO A 47 -10.98 -0.38 -6.80
CA PRO A 47 -12.27 0.32 -6.79
C PRO A 47 -12.39 1.18 -5.53
N GLU A 48 -13.05 2.34 -5.65
CA GLU A 48 -13.24 3.27 -4.50
C GLU A 48 -14.02 2.64 -3.34
N THR A 49 -14.76 1.55 -3.59
CA THR A 49 -15.53 0.81 -2.59
C THR A 49 -14.77 -0.38 -1.98
N ILE A 50 -13.45 -0.41 -2.11
CA ILE A 50 -12.60 -1.50 -1.60
C ILE A 50 -12.79 -1.74 -0.10
N ASP A 51 -13.08 -0.70 0.70
CA ASP A 51 -13.34 -0.81 2.14
C ASP A 51 -14.47 -1.81 2.43
N LYS A 52 -15.55 -1.78 1.65
CA LYS A 52 -16.69 -2.71 1.79
C LYS A 52 -16.31 -4.16 1.46
N LYS A 53 -15.41 -4.35 0.48
CA LYS A 53 -14.88 -5.67 0.13
C LYS A 53 -13.92 -6.19 1.20
N LEU A 54 -13.08 -5.32 1.77
CA LEU A 54 -12.14 -5.65 2.84
C LEU A 54 -12.87 -6.08 4.11
N ASP A 55 -13.93 -5.37 4.51
CA ASP A 55 -14.77 -5.77 5.66
C ASP A 55 -15.31 -7.21 5.50
N SER A 56 -15.69 -7.57 4.28
CA SER A 56 -16.19 -8.91 3.98
C SER A 56 -15.07 -9.96 4.03
N ALA A 57 -13.88 -9.65 3.51
CA ALA A 57 -12.71 -10.52 3.58
C ALA A 57 -12.22 -10.72 5.02
N PHE A 58 -12.15 -9.65 5.82
CA PHE A 58 -11.71 -9.72 7.20
C PHE A 58 -12.64 -10.56 8.09
N LYS A 59 -13.97 -10.51 7.85
CA LYS A 59 -14.93 -11.40 8.54
C LYS A 59 -14.66 -12.89 8.29
N VAL A 60 -14.12 -13.23 7.12
CA VAL A 60 -13.77 -14.62 6.78
C VAL A 60 -12.44 -15.02 7.41
N ILE A 61 -11.44 -14.12 7.38
CA ILE A 61 -10.06 -14.40 7.83
C ILE A 61 -9.93 -14.41 9.36
N PHE A 62 -10.56 -13.44 10.04
CA PHE A 62 -10.41 -13.22 11.49
C PHE A 62 -11.59 -13.75 12.29
N LYS A 63 -12.20 -14.84 11.82
CA LYS A 63 -13.34 -15.49 12.48
C LYS A 63 -12.95 -16.15 13.80
#